data_AF-A0A6G2DMY0-F1
#
_entry.id   AF-A0A6G2DMY0-F1
#
_cell.length_a   1.000
_cell.length_b   1.000
_cell.length_c   1.000
_cell.angle_alpha   90.00
_cell.angle_beta   90.00
_cell.angle_gamma   90.00
#
_symmetry.space_group_name_H-M   'P 1'
#
loop_
_entity.id
_entity.type
_entity.pdbx_description
1 polymer ?
#
loop_
_entity_poly.entity_id
_entity_poly.type
_entity_poly.pdbx_seq_one_letter_code
_entity_poly.pdbx_strand_id
1 'polypeptide(L)'
;GYMISNGLIALCGSLFAQNDGFSDVTSGTGTIVVGLSSVIIAEVLIHDLTIGGRLLSIGIGAIVYRLIILNIYEIPNLDQNLVRLFNAILLALVLFAPELQKRLKIRGLKLRNE
;
A
#
# COMPACT_ATOMS: atom_id res chain seq x y z
N GLY A 1 -12.54 -23.95 -1.54
CA GLY A 1 -11.49 -22.92 -1.37
C GLY A 1 -11.69 -21.79 -2.36
N TYR A 2 -11.30 -21.99 -3.62
CA TYR A 2 -11.30 -20.95 -4.66
C TYR A 2 -12.63 -20.22 -4.87
N MET A 3 -13.77 -20.92 -4.87
CA MET A 3 -15.08 -20.26 -4.98
C MET A 3 -15.37 -19.31 -3.82
N ILE A 4 -15.01 -19.69 -2.59
CA ILE A 4 -15.24 -18.85 -1.40
C ILE A 4 -14.33 -17.63 -1.43
N SER A 5 -13.03 -17.81 -1.74
CA SER A 5 -12.10 -16.67 -1.86
C SER A 5 -12.50 -15.70 -2.96
N ASN A 6 -12.85 -16.18 -4.15
CA ASN A 6 -13.30 -15.30 -5.24
C ASN A 6 -14.65 -14.65 -4.93
N GLY A 7 -15.57 -15.37 -4.28
CA GLY A 7 -16.84 -14.82 -3.82
C GLY A 7 -16.67 -13.68 -2.82
N LEU A 8 -15.76 -13.82 -1.84
CA LEU A 8 -15.44 -12.77 -0.87
C LEU A 8 -14.80 -11.54 -1.52
N ILE A 9 -13.89 -11.74 -2.47
CA ILE A 9 -13.26 -10.63 -3.22
C ILE A 9 -14.32 -9.86 -4.03
N ALA A 10 -15.21 -10.58 -4.73
CA ALA A 10 -16.29 -9.96 -5.50
C ALA A 10 -17.31 -9.22 -4.62
N LEU A 11 -17.64 -9.79 -3.44
CA LEU A 11 -18.54 -9.16 -2.47
C LEU A 11 -17.94 -7.86 -1.89
N CYS A 12 -16.66 -7.86 -1.52
CA CYS A 12 -15.98 -6.64 -1.07
C CYS A 12 -15.97 -5.57 -2.17
N GLY A 13 -15.72 -5.96 -3.43
CA GLY A 13 -15.75 -5.04 -4.57
C GLY A 13 -17.14 -4.42 -4.80
N SER A 14 -18.21 -5.20 -4.69
CA SER A 14 -19.58 -4.69 -4.87
C SER A 14 -20.03 -3.78 -3.72
N LEU A 15 -19.61 -4.06 -2.48
CA LEU A 15 -19.85 -3.17 -1.34
C LEU A 15 -19.11 -1.85 -1.48
N PHE A 16 -17.86 -1.89 -1.95
CA PHE A 16 -17.06 -0.68 -2.18
C PHE A 16 -17.67 0.21 -3.27
N ALA A 17 -18.11 -0.38 -4.39
CA ALA A 17 -18.79 0.34 -5.46
C ALA A 17 -20.13 0.95 -5.00
N GLN A 18 -20.86 0.28 -4.10
CA GLN A 18 -22.08 0.84 -3.51
C GLN A 18 -21.78 2.02 -2.58
N ASN A 19 -20.67 1.96 -1.82
CA ASN A 19 -20.26 3.04 -0.93
C ASN A 19 -19.85 4.32 -1.69
N ASP A 20 -19.12 4.17 -2.79
CA ASP A 20 -18.68 5.32 -3.60
C ASP A 20 -19.76 5.80 -4.59
N GLY A 21 -20.83 5.03 -4.80
CA GLY A 21 -21.97 5.39 -5.65
C GLY A 21 -21.72 5.24 -7.16
N PHE A 22 -20.50 4.89 -7.56
CA PHE A 22 -20.11 4.59 -8.94
C PHE A 22 -18.95 3.60 -8.95
N SER A 23 -18.85 2.81 -10.02
CA SER A 23 -17.77 1.84 -10.22
C SER A 23 -16.92 2.27 -11.42
N ASP A 24 -15.67 2.60 -11.16
CA ASP A 24 -14.68 2.93 -12.20
C ASP A 24 -13.47 2.01 -12.07
N VAL A 25 -12.98 1.50 -13.20
CA VAL A 25 -11.77 0.67 -13.29
C VAL A 25 -10.53 1.41 -12.78
N THR A 26 -10.47 2.74 -12.92
CA THR A 26 -9.38 3.55 -12.39
C THR A 26 -9.35 3.57 -10.85
N SER A 27 -10.51 3.48 -10.20
CA SER A 27 -10.60 3.38 -8.73
C SER A 27 -10.20 1.98 -8.25
N GLY A 28 -10.52 0.94 -9.03
CA GLY A 28 -10.10 -0.44 -8.77
C GLY A 28 -8.59 -0.64 -8.86
N THR A 29 -7.95 -0.16 -9.93
CA THR A 29 -6.49 -0.22 -10.08
C THR A 29 -5.78 0.58 -9.00
N GLY A 30 -6.30 1.77 -8.65
CA GLY A 30 -5.79 2.57 -7.52
C GLY A 30 -5.80 1.81 -6.20
N THR A 31 -6.87 1.09 -5.91
CA THR A 31 -7.03 0.31 -4.67
C THR A 31 -6.02 -0.84 -4.59
N ILE A 32 -5.76 -1.54 -5.69
CA ILE A 32 -4.75 -2.62 -5.76
C ILE A 32 -3.35 -2.05 -5.49
N VAL A 33 -3.01 -0.91 -6.10
CA VAL A 33 -1.70 -0.26 -5.91
C VAL A 33 -1.51 0.19 -4.46
N VAL A 34 -2.55 0.77 -3.83
CA VAL A 34 -2.52 1.14 -2.40
C VAL A 34 -2.34 -0.10 -1.52
N GLY A 35 -3.05 -1.19 -1.82
CA GLY A 35 -2.93 -2.46 -1.09
C GLY A 35 -1.52 -3.05 -1.16
N LEU A 36 -0.94 -3.15 -2.36
CA LEU A 36 0.43 -3.61 -2.56
C LEU A 36 1.46 -2.72 -1.86
N SER A 37 1.26 -1.40 -1.91
CA SER A 37 2.12 -0.44 -1.23
C SER A 37 2.09 -0.61 0.29
N SER A 38 0.91 -0.82 0.88
CA SER A 38 0.77 -1.09 2.32
C SER A 38 1.51 -2.37 2.75
N VAL A 39 1.45 -3.43 1.93
CA VAL A 39 2.20 -4.67 2.17
C VAL A 39 3.71 -4.41 2.17
N ILE A 40 4.19 -3.63 1.21
CA ILE A 40 5.60 -3.26 1.10
C ILE A 40 6.04 -2.42 2.31
N ILE A 41 5.26 -1.41 2.73
CA ILE A 41 5.55 -0.59 3.92
C ILE A 41 5.68 -1.48 5.15
N ALA A 42 4.75 -2.42 5.34
CA ALA A 42 4.76 -3.33 6.47
C ALA A 42 5.99 -4.25 6.48
N GLU A 43 6.41 -4.74 5.31
CA GLU A 43 7.62 -5.56 5.15
C GLU A 43 8.91 -4.77 5.42
N VAL A 44 8.94 -3.48 5.07
CA VAL A 44 10.09 -2.61 5.36
C VAL A 44 10.20 -2.30 6.87
N LEU A 45 9.08 -2.17 7.57
CA LEU A 45 9.06 -1.84 9.00
C LEU A 45 9.46 -3.03 9.88
N ILE A 46 9.10 -4.25 9.48
CA ILE A 46 9.31 -5.46 10.26
C ILE A 46 9.97 -6.53 9.37
N HIS A 47 11.23 -6.83 9.63
CA HIS A 47 11.94 -7.93 8.99
C HIS A 47 11.57 -9.27 9.65
N ASP A 48 11.57 -10.37 8.89
CA ASP A 48 11.36 -11.76 9.34
C ASP A 48 9.98 -12.08 9.96
N LEU A 49 8.90 -11.80 9.21
CA LEU A 49 7.53 -12.21 9.57
C LEU A 49 7.11 -13.52 8.88
N THR A 50 6.49 -14.41 9.64
CA THR A 50 5.73 -15.56 9.08
C THR A 50 4.52 -15.06 8.28
N ILE A 51 3.95 -15.88 7.39
CA ILE A 51 2.81 -15.49 6.53
C ILE A 51 1.65 -14.89 7.37
N GLY A 52 1.36 -15.47 8.54
CA GLY A 52 0.34 -14.94 9.46
C GLY A 52 0.72 -13.60 10.08
N GLY A 53 1.98 -13.43 10.50
CA GLY A 53 2.49 -12.15 10.98
C GLY A 53 2.46 -11.07 9.89
N ARG A 54 2.71 -11.45 8.63
CA ARG A 54 2.67 -10.57 7.47
C ARG A 54 1.27 -10.03 7.20
N LEU A 55 0.23 -10.86 7.38
CA LEU A 55 -1.17 -10.42 7.27
C LEU A 55 -1.54 -9.40 8.36
N LEU A 56 -1.06 -9.59 9.59
CA LEU A 56 -1.29 -8.64 10.68
C LEU A 56 -0.49 -7.34 10.49
N SER A 57 0.75 -7.43 10.00
CA SER A 57 1.58 -6.25 9.76
C SER A 57 1.04 -5.36 8.64
N ILE A 58 0.33 -5.90 7.64
CA ILE A 58 -0.42 -5.11 6.64
C ILE A 58 -1.43 -4.17 7.31
N GLY A 59 -2.08 -4.60 8.40
CA GLY A 59 -2.97 -3.75 9.18
C GLY A 59 -2.25 -2.54 9.77
N ILE A 60 -1.03 -2.74 10.29
CA ILE A 60 -0.17 -1.67 10.78
C ILE A 60 0.24 -0.73 9.64
N GLY A 61 0.63 -1.28 8.48
CA GLY A 61 0.95 -0.50 7.28
C GLY A 61 -0.22 0.37 6.80
N ALA A 62 -1.45 -0.17 6.85
CA ALA A 62 -2.67 0.56 6.49
C ALA A 62 -2.97 1.70 7.47
N ILE A 63 -2.73 1.50 8.77
CA ILE A 63 -2.88 2.55 9.79
C ILE A 63 -1.86 3.67 9.54
N VAL A 64 -0.59 3.33 9.28
CA VAL A 64 0.45 4.31 8.96
C VAL A 64 0.07 5.13 7.72
N TYR A 65 -0.36 4.47 6.64
CA TYR A 65 -0.86 5.16 5.44
C TYR A 65 -2.04 6.10 5.77
N ARG A 66 -2.97 5.65 6.61
CA ARG A 66 -4.12 6.46 7.00
C ARG A 66 -3.71 7.68 7.81
N LEU A 67 -2.75 7.54 8.73
CA LEU A 67 -2.21 8.67 9.48
C LEU A 67 -1.58 9.71 8.55
N ILE A 68 -0.82 9.29 7.53
CA ILE A 68 -0.21 10.22 6.58
C ILE A 68 -1.27 10.99 5.78
N ILE A 69 -2.31 10.30 5.29
CA ILE A 69 -3.40 10.98 4.56
C ILE A 69 -4.22 11.91 5.45
N LEU A 70 -4.47 11.52 6.70
CA LEU A 70 -5.19 12.39 7.65
C LEU A 70 -4.46 13.72 7.86
N ASN A 71 -3.13 13.69 7.98
CA ASN A 71 -2.31 14.91 8.08
C ASN A 71 -2.41 15.79 6.81
N ILE A 72 -2.58 15.18 5.63
CA ILE A 72 -2.76 15.92 4.37
C ILE A 72 -4.15 16.57 4.32
N TYR A 73 -5.16 15.91 4.87
CA TYR A 73 -6.56 16.38 4.87
C TYR A 73 -6.82 17.54 5.85
N GLU A 74 -5.97 17.74 6.86
CA GLU A 74 -6.06 18.87 7.79
C GLU A 74 -5.70 20.22 7.15
N ILE A 75 -5.10 20.23 5.95
CA ILE A 75 -4.79 21.46 5.25
C ILE A 75 -6.09 22.02 4.63
N PRO A 76 -6.55 23.21 5.07
CA PRO A 76 -7.80 23.78 4.58
C PRO A 76 -7.70 24.18 3.10
N ASN A 77 -8.76 23.94 2.33
CA ASN A 77 -8.93 24.28 0.90
C ASN A 77 -8.16 23.42 -0.12
N LEU A 78 -7.78 22.17 0.19
CA LEU A 78 -7.32 21.28 -0.87
C LEU A 78 -8.48 20.80 -1.76
N ASP A 79 -8.35 21.08 -3.05
CA ASP A 79 -9.15 20.44 -4.08
C ASP A 79 -8.91 18.91 -4.08
N GLN A 80 -9.94 18.15 -4.40
CA GLN A 80 -9.90 16.68 -4.45
C GLN A 80 -8.84 16.17 -5.42
N ASN A 81 -8.52 16.94 -6.46
CA ASN A 81 -7.44 16.63 -7.40
C ASN A 81 -6.05 16.73 -6.77
N LEU A 82 -5.82 17.71 -5.89
CA LEU A 82 -4.55 17.87 -5.19
C LEU A 82 -4.33 16.73 -4.19
N VAL A 83 -5.39 16.29 -3.50
CA VAL A 83 -5.32 15.11 -2.61
C VAL A 83 -4.95 13.84 -3.40
N ARG A 84 -5.54 13.65 -4.58
CA ARG A 84 -5.19 12.52 -5.48
C ARG A 84 -3.73 12.59 -5.93
N LEU A 85 -3.23 13.79 -6.24
CA LEU A 85 -1.82 14.01 -6.61
C LEU A 85 -0.88 13.67 -5.45
N PHE A 86 -1.20 14.11 -4.24
CA PHE A 86 -0.44 13.76 -3.03
C PHE A 86 -0.40 12.25 -2.79
N ASN A 87 -1.53 11.56 -2.95
CA ASN A 87 -1.58 10.11 -2.83
C ASN A 87 -0.69 9.43 -3.88
N ALA A 88 -0.73 9.89 -5.14
CA ALA A 88 0.12 9.33 -6.20
C ALA A 88 1.62 9.53 -5.89
N ILE A 89 2.02 10.71 -5.40
CA ILE A 89 3.41 11.00 -5.00
C ILE A 89 3.84 10.14 -3.81
N LEU A 90 2.99 10.01 -2.80
CA LEU A 90 3.24 9.19 -1.62
C LEU A 90 3.45 7.73 -2.03
N LEU A 91 2.54 7.18 -2.83
CA LEU A 91 2.65 5.82 -3.35
C LEU A 91 3.92 5.64 -4.17
N ALA A 92 4.26 6.60 -5.04
CA ALA A 92 5.51 6.57 -5.80
C ALA A 92 6.73 6.50 -4.86
N LEU A 93 6.80 7.38 -3.84
CA LEU A 93 7.90 7.38 -2.86
C LEU A 93 7.98 6.06 -2.09
N VAL A 94 6.85 5.52 -1.66
CA VAL A 94 6.76 4.23 -0.96
C VAL A 94 7.24 3.09 -1.84
N LEU A 95 6.88 3.07 -3.12
CA LEU A 95 7.38 2.07 -4.08
C LEU A 95 8.88 2.23 -4.38
N PHE A 96 9.42 3.45 -4.32
CA PHE A 96 10.85 3.70 -4.45
C PHE A 96 11.67 3.31 -3.21
N ALA A 97 11.07 3.30 -2.01
CA ALA A 97 11.74 2.92 -0.76
C ALA A 97 12.39 1.52 -0.79
N PRO A 98 11.74 0.42 -1.23
CA PRO A 98 12.37 -0.90 -1.32
C PRO A 98 13.48 -0.97 -2.38
N GLU A 99 13.34 -0.24 -3.49
CA GLU A 99 14.35 -0.14 -4.55
C GLU A 99 15.64 0.50 -3.99
N LEU A 100 15.49 1.58 -3.20
CA LEU A 100 16.59 2.26 -2.54
C LEU A 100 17.21 1.38 -1.45
N GLN A 101 16.41 0.70 -0.62
CA GLN A 101 16.92 -0.26 0.36
C GLN A 101 17.71 -1.39 -0.31
N LYS A 102 17.24 -1.95 -1.45
CA LYS A 102 18.00 -2.95 -2.21
C LYS A 102 19.33 -2.38 -2.71
N ARG A 103 19.33 -1.18 -3.29
CA ARG A 103 20.58 -0.55 -3.78
C ARG A 103 21.56 -0.20 -2.66
N LEU A 104 21.06 0.19 -1.49
CA LEU A 104 21.89 0.45 -0.31
C LEU A 104 22.40 -0.84 0.33
N LYS A 105 21.59 -1.91 0.38
CA LYS A 105 21.96 -3.23 0.93
C LYS A 105 22.93 -4.00 0.01
N ILE A 106 23.00 -3.68 -1.29
CA ILE A 106 23.98 -4.25 -2.24
C ILE A 106 25.42 -3.72 -2.02
N ARG A 107 25.61 -2.65 -1.23
CA ARG A 107 26.94 -2.20 -0.80
C ARG A 107 27.41 -2.80 0.54
N GLY A 108 26.69 -3.77 1.08
CA GLY A 108 27.18 -4.62 2.16
C GLY A 108 28.06 -5.76 1.63
N LEU A 109 29.31 -5.44 1.30
CA LEU A 109 30.48 -6.35 1.29
C LEU A 109 30.24 -7.79 0.81
N LYS A 110 30.26 -7.99 -0.52
CA LYS A 110 30.78 -9.22 -1.12
C LYS A 110 32.26 -8.99 -1.50
N LEU A 111 33.12 -8.82 -0.50
CA LEU A 111 34.53 -9.19 -0.63
C LEU A 111 34.53 -10.71 -0.49
N ARG A 112 34.60 -11.49 -1.56
CA ARG A 112 35.85 -11.86 -2.25
C ARG A 112 36.96 -12.18 -1.25
N ASN A 113 37.01 -13.41 -0.75
CA ASN A 113 38.02 -14.41 -1.14
C ASN A 113 37.92 -15.66 -0.25
N GLU A 114 38.08 -16.80 -0.93
CA GLU A 114 38.59 -18.11 -0.48
C GLU A 114 37.81 -18.89 0.60
#